data_AF-A0A946ETV3-F1
#
_entry.id   AF-A0A946ETV3-F1
#
_cell.length_a   1.000
_cell.length_b   1.000
_cell.length_c   1.000
_cell.angle_alpha   90.00
_cell.angle_beta   90.00
_cell.angle_gamma   90.00
#
_symmetry.space_group_name_H-M   'P 1'
#
loop_
_entity.id
_entity.type
_entity.pdbx_description
1 polymer ?
#
loop_
_entity_poly.entity_id
_entity_poly.type
_entity_poly.pdbx_seq_one_letter_code
_entity_poly.pdbx_strand_id
1 'polypeptide(L)'
;MAVEALDTGAEHRDVTSELANWVADLKPEDVTPRAYRWATHCFLDWFAVTIGGAHEPLVDMLVAEALDQEGSGSVPLVGRPEKVAPRWS
;
A
#
# COMPACT_ATOMS: atom_id res chain seq x y z
N MET A 1 38.98 16.54 30.30
CA MET A 1 38.30 15.24 30.32
C MET A 1 37.80 14.96 28.91
N ALA A 2 38.40 13.98 28.23
CA ALA A 2 37.97 13.55 26.91
C ALA A 2 36.78 12.61 27.04
N VAL A 3 35.72 12.87 26.27
CA VAL A 3 34.58 11.95 26.16
C VAL A 3 35.02 10.86 25.19
N GLU A 4 35.24 9.64 25.70
CA GLU A 4 35.49 8.48 24.86
C GLU A 4 34.24 8.21 24.03
N ALA A 5 34.39 8.21 22.70
CA ALA A 5 33.34 7.75 21.81
C ALA A 5 33.05 6.29 22.14
N LEU A 6 31.79 5.98 22.45
CA LEU A 6 31.33 4.61 22.58
C LEU A 6 31.47 3.95 21.21
N ASP A 7 32.51 3.15 21.03
CA ASP A 7 32.67 2.26 19.89
C ASP A 7 31.60 1.15 20.00
N THR A 8 30.42 1.47 19.47
CA THR A 8 29.38 0.49 19.23
C THR A 8 29.77 -0.19 17.93
N GLY A 9 30.49 -1.32 18.02
CA GLY A 9 30.94 -2.13 16.88
C GLY A 9 29.82 -2.72 15.99
N ALA A 10 28.70 -2.02 15.86
CA ALA A 10 27.64 -2.30 14.91
C ALA A 10 28.04 -1.67 13.56
N GLU A 11 28.34 -2.53 12.60
CA GLU A 11 28.43 -2.16 11.18
C GLU A 11 27.16 -1.37 10.78
N HIS A 12 27.33 -0.16 10.25
CA HIS A 12 26.20 0.66 9.79
C HIS A 12 25.61 0.04 8.53
N ARG A 13 24.67 -0.89 8.71
CA ARG A 13 23.88 -1.47 7.62
C ARG A 13 22.93 -0.41 7.08
N ASP A 14 23.00 -0.15 5.78
CA ASP A 14 22.00 0.66 5.08
C ASP A 14 20.74 -0.18 4.84
N VAL A 15 19.93 -0.29 5.89
CA VAL A 15 18.70 -1.10 5.91
C VAL A 15 17.69 -0.62 4.87
N THR A 16 17.67 0.68 4.57
CA THR A 16 16.78 1.24 3.54
C THR A 16 17.15 0.72 2.17
N SER A 17 18.44 0.79 1.81
CA SER A 17 18.93 0.25 0.53
C SER A 17 18.76 -1.26 0.43
N GLU A 18 18.95 -1.99 1.52
CA GLU A 18 18.73 -3.45 1.57
C GLU A 18 17.27 -3.82 1.28
N LEU A 19 16.31 -3.15 1.94
CA LEU A 19 14.88 -3.39 1.71
C LEU A 19 14.46 -2.99 0.30
N ALA A 20 14.97 -1.86 -0.21
CA ALA A 20 14.68 -1.40 -1.57
C ALA A 20 15.11 -2.44 -2.62
N ASN A 21 16.34 -2.97 -2.49
CA ASN A 21 16.85 -4.01 -3.38
C ASN A 21 16.05 -5.31 -3.23
N TRP A 22 15.71 -5.71 -2.00
CA TRP A 22 14.90 -6.90 -1.75
C TRP A 22 13.51 -6.83 -2.43
N VAL A 23 12.84 -5.67 -2.39
CA VAL A 23 11.56 -5.47 -3.08
C VAL A 23 11.74 -5.45 -4.60
N ALA A 24 12.76 -4.76 -5.09
CA ALA A 24 13.01 -4.60 -6.53
C ALA A 24 13.38 -5.93 -7.21
N ASP A 25 14.07 -6.82 -6.50
CA ASP A 25 14.59 -8.08 -7.03
C ASP A 25 13.63 -9.27 -6.84
N LEU A 26 12.48 -9.08 -6.18
CA LEU A 26 11.52 -10.15 -5.89
C LEU A 26 10.95 -10.78 -7.19
N LYS A 27 11.02 -12.10 -7.29
CA LYS A 27 10.49 -12.86 -8.43
C LYS A 27 9.27 -13.69 -8.05
N PRO A 28 8.42 -14.08 -9.02
CA PRO A 28 7.26 -14.93 -8.75
C PRO A 28 7.65 -16.26 -8.07
N GLU A 29 8.81 -16.82 -8.40
CA GLU A 29 9.29 -18.10 -7.83
C GLU A 29 9.67 -17.98 -6.35
N ASP A 30 9.97 -16.78 -5.87
CA ASP A 30 10.29 -16.52 -4.46
C ASP A 30 9.03 -16.54 -3.57
N VAL A 31 7.84 -16.45 -4.17
CA VAL A 31 6.56 -16.44 -3.44
C VAL A 31 6.13 -17.86 -3.11
N THR A 32 6.26 -18.23 -1.83
CA THR A 32 5.83 -19.56 -1.38
C THR A 32 4.32 -19.79 -1.57
N PRO A 33 3.87 -21.05 -1.77
CA PRO A 33 2.44 -21.35 -1.87
C PRO A 33 1.63 -20.92 -0.65
N ARG A 34 2.24 -20.88 0.54
CA ARG A 34 1.58 -20.41 1.77
C ARG A 34 1.36 -18.90 1.74
N ALA A 35 2.40 -18.14 1.37
CA ALA A 35 2.32 -16.69 1.24
C ALA A 35 1.26 -16.29 0.20
N TYR A 36 1.22 -16.98 -0.94
CA TYR A 36 0.19 -16.73 -1.96
C TYR A 36 -1.23 -16.94 -1.42
N ARG A 37 -1.49 -18.07 -0.73
CA ARG A 37 -2.81 -18.33 -0.13
C ARG A 37 -3.22 -17.26 0.89
N TRP A 38 -2.28 -16.83 1.73
CA TRP A 38 -2.56 -15.76 2.70
C TRP A 38 -2.85 -14.44 2.00
N ALA A 39 -2.09 -14.09 0.98
CA ALA A 39 -2.37 -12.90 0.18
C ALA A 39 -3.77 -12.96 -0.45
N THR A 40 -4.19 -14.12 -0.98
CA THR A 40 -5.56 -14.30 -1.48
C THR A 40 -6.60 -14.03 -0.41
N HIS A 41 -6.43 -14.56 0.81
CA HIS A 41 -7.36 -14.28 1.90
C HIS A 41 -7.37 -12.79 2.28
N CYS A 42 -6.20 -12.15 2.35
CA CYS A 42 -6.11 -10.72 2.63
C CYS A 42 -6.82 -9.88 1.55
N PHE A 43 -6.68 -10.23 0.26
CA PHE A 43 -7.42 -9.55 -0.80
C PHE A 43 -8.93 -9.74 -0.64
N LEU A 44 -9.40 -10.95 -0.32
CA LEU A 44 -10.83 -11.22 -0.12
C LEU A 44 -11.40 -10.46 1.08
N ASP A 45 -10.67 -10.42 2.20
CA ASP A 45 -11.04 -9.66 3.39
C ASP A 45 -11.09 -8.16 3.11
N TRP A 46 -10.05 -7.63 2.46
CA TRP A 46 -9.98 -6.23 2.05
C TRP A 46 -11.15 -5.86 1.11
N PHE A 47 -11.42 -6.65 0.07
CA PHE A 47 -12.55 -6.40 -0.82
C PHE A 47 -13.89 -6.45 -0.07
N ALA A 48 -14.07 -7.37 0.86
CA ALA A 48 -15.31 -7.48 1.63
C ALA A 48 -15.59 -6.21 2.44
N VAL A 49 -14.59 -5.69 3.17
CA VAL A 49 -14.76 -4.47 3.96
C VAL A 49 -14.85 -3.21 3.09
N THR A 50 -14.10 -3.14 1.99
CA THR A 50 -14.16 -2.01 1.06
C THR A 50 -15.51 -1.93 0.37
N ILE A 51 -16.07 -3.05 -0.11
CA ILE A 51 -17.41 -3.08 -0.70
C ILE A 51 -18.47 -2.77 0.35
N GLY A 52 -18.36 -3.37 1.55
CA GLY A 52 -19.31 -3.14 2.64
C GLY A 52 -19.37 -1.69 3.11
N GLY A 53 -18.23 -1.00 3.15
CA GLY A 53 -18.11 0.42 3.50
C GLY A 53 -18.17 1.39 2.32
N ALA A 54 -18.40 0.89 1.11
CA ALA A 54 -18.25 1.69 -0.11
C ALA A 54 -19.12 2.94 -0.14
N HIS A 55 -20.26 2.94 0.57
CA HIS A 55 -21.24 4.04 0.59
C HIS A 55 -21.35 4.71 1.97
N GLU A 56 -20.30 4.64 2.80
CA GLU A 56 -20.25 5.37 4.06
C GLU A 56 -20.12 6.89 3.81
N PRO A 57 -20.71 7.77 4.65
CA PRO A 57 -20.72 9.22 4.40
C PRO A 57 -19.35 9.87 4.24
N LEU A 58 -18.33 9.37 4.96
CA LEU A 58 -16.96 9.87 4.81
C LEU A 58 -16.34 9.49 3.47
N VAL A 59 -16.71 8.32 2.93
CA VAL A 59 -16.27 7.89 1.59
C VAL A 59 -16.94 8.77 0.53
N ASP A 60 -18.23 9.10 0.68
CA ASP A 60 -18.91 10.04 -0.24
C ASP A 60 -18.21 11.40 -0.31
N MET A 61 -17.78 11.93 0.84
CA MET A 61 -17.03 13.20 0.89
C MET A 61 -15.69 13.10 0.17
N LEU A 62 -14.95 11.99 0.35
CA LEU A 62 -13.68 11.77 -0.34
C LEU A 62 -13.87 11.60 -1.85
N VAL A 63 -14.94 10.94 -2.29
CA VAL A 63 -15.26 10.81 -3.72
C VAL A 63 -15.59 12.17 -4.32
N ALA A 64 -16.37 13.00 -3.61
CA ALA A 64 -16.67 14.36 -4.06
C ALA A 64 -15.38 15.20 -4.23
N GLU A 65 -14.47 15.13 -3.26
CA GLU A 65 -13.16 15.80 -3.33
C GLU A 65 -12.33 15.31 -4.51
N ALA A 66 -12.29 13.98 -4.74
CA ALA A 66 -11.56 13.38 -5.83
C ALA A 66 -12.06 13.84 -7.20
N LEU A 67 -13.38 13.97 -7.35
CA LEU A 67 -14.02 14.45 -8.58
C LEU A 67 -13.83 15.96 -8.80
N ASP A 68 -13.76 16.76 -7.74
CA ASP A 68 -13.57 18.21 -7.85
C ASP A 68 -12.13 18.57 -8.27
N GLN A 69 -11.13 17.89 -7.70
CA GLN A 69 -9.72 18.26 -7.94
C GLN A 69 -9.22 17.97 -9.37
N GLU A 70 -9.75 16.96 -10.07
CA GLU A 70 -9.24 16.55 -11.40
C GLU A 70 -10.31 16.08 -12.39
N GLY A 71 -11.59 16.05 -12.01
CA GLY A 71 -12.65 15.45 -12.82
C GLY A 71 -12.58 13.92 -12.87
N SER A 72 -13.56 13.29 -13.52
CA SER A 72 -13.62 11.83 -13.65
C SER A 72 -12.40 11.26 -14.40
N GLY A 73 -11.73 10.27 -13.83
CA GLY A 73 -10.63 9.54 -14.48
C GLY A 73 -11.06 8.21 -15.10
N SER A 74 -10.11 7.32 -15.37
CA SER A 74 -10.37 6.02 -15.99
C SER A 74 -10.37 4.83 -15.02
N VAL A 75 -9.97 5.03 -13.77
CA VAL A 75 -9.84 3.95 -12.78
C VAL A 75 -11.12 3.82 -11.96
N PRO A 76 -11.78 2.65 -11.92
CA PRO A 76 -13.00 2.45 -11.16
C PRO A 76 -12.75 2.40 -9.66
N LEU A 77 -13.66 2.99 -8.88
CA LEU A 77 -13.69 2.80 -7.44
C LEU A 77 -14.41 1.50 -7.07
N VAL A 78 -13.82 0.72 -6.16
CA VAL A 78 -14.38 -0.55 -5.72
C VAL A 78 -15.74 -0.33 -5.06
N GLY A 79 -16.76 -1.05 -5.52
CA GLY A 79 -18.12 -0.97 -4.96
C GLY A 79 -18.89 0.28 -5.36
N ARG A 80 -18.39 1.11 -6.29
CA ARG A 80 -19.05 2.36 -6.68
C ARG A 80 -19.03 2.59 -8.20
N PRO A 81 -19.95 3.42 -8.75
CA PRO A 81 -19.99 3.69 -10.20
C PRO A 81 -18.94 4.70 -10.69
N GLU A 82 -18.38 5.53 -9.81
CA GLU A 82 -17.46 6.59 -10.15
C GLU A 82 -16.10 6.05 -10.65
N LYS A 83 -15.46 6.84 -11.50
CA LYS A 83 -14.08 6.61 -11.94
C LYS A 83 -13.24 7.84 -11.67
N VAL A 84 -12.05 7.64 -11.15
CA VAL A 84 -11.14 8.70 -10.71
C VAL A 84 -9.75 8.52 -11.32
N ALA A 85 -8.89 9.53 -11.16
CA ALA A 85 -7.49 9.45 -11.55
C ALA A 85 -6.72 8.45 -10.65
N PRO A 86 -5.63 7.83 -11.13
CA PRO A 86 -4.89 6.79 -10.38
C PRO A 86 -4.39 7.20 -8.99
N ARG A 87 -4.19 8.49 -8.72
CA ARG A 87 -3.78 8.99 -7.39
C ARG A 87 -4.89 8.90 -6.33
N TRP A 88 -6.13 8.73 -6.76
CA TRP A 88 -7.34 8.67 -5.93
C TRP A 88 -7.96 7.25 -5.87
N SER A 89 -7.40 6.30 -6.61
CA SER A 89 -7.91 4.92 -6.74
C SER A 89 -7.12 3.92 -5.91
#